data_AF-A0A4V1N4Q2-F1
#
_entry.id   AF-A0A4V1N4Q2-F1
#
_cell.length_a   1.000
_cell.length_b   1.000
_cell.length_c   1.000
_cell.angle_alpha   90.00
_cell.angle_beta   90.00
_cell.angle_gamma   90.00
#
_symmetry.space_group_name_H-M   'P 1'
#
loop_
_entity.id
_entity.type
_entity.pdbx_description
1 polymer ?
#
loop_
_entity_poly.entity_id
_entity_poly.type
_entity_poly.pdbx_seq_one_letter_code
_entity_poly.pdbx_strand_id
1 'polypeptide(L)'
;MIIQSIEVKELFEEFNETVEKSQNLAIFARDIELQKKEIDTLDKFCEKAESLKAKNLDNYTELELNLILCLIISAETIKLELSFLISLKNNEMEAAWASLVTAQNNISVVARNHPINGEYLNGYIQRLDLYEKLLFPKMTFASVGGIFRETKCSICKKDYEDCEHMKGKMYKGQLCVREIHKMDLEEVSVVENPSNKLCRQLTIKYDGKEVDLMTLKEKTTDKNV
;
A
#
# COMPACT_ATOMS: atom_id res chain seq x y z
N MET A 1 -15.85 -19.28 9.51
CA MET A 1 -16.01 -18.95 8.08
C MET A 1 -15.98 -20.26 7.31
N ILE A 2 -16.99 -20.54 6.48
CA ILE A 2 -16.98 -21.73 5.62
C ILE A 2 -16.63 -21.21 4.22
N ILE A 3 -15.36 -21.31 3.84
CA ILE A 3 -14.95 -21.18 2.43
C ILE A 3 -15.57 -22.38 1.71
N GLN A 4 -16.36 -22.13 0.67
CA GLN A 4 -17.11 -23.18 -0.02
C GLN A 4 -16.33 -23.71 -1.22
N SER A 5 -15.64 -22.81 -1.93
CA SER A 5 -14.76 -23.18 -3.04
C SER A 5 -13.48 -23.85 -2.54
N ILE A 6 -13.20 -25.03 -3.10
CA ILE A 6 -11.95 -25.78 -2.85
C ILE A 6 -10.75 -24.94 -3.33
N GLU A 7 -10.88 -24.29 -4.49
CA GLU A 7 -9.83 -23.47 -5.09
C GLU A 7 -9.46 -22.26 -4.22
N VAL A 8 -10.44 -21.62 -3.59
CA VAL A 8 -10.20 -20.50 -2.66
C VAL A 8 -9.51 -21.00 -1.39
N LYS A 9 -9.86 -22.19 -0.92
CA LYS A 9 -9.20 -22.81 0.24
C LYS A 9 -7.74 -23.17 -0.08
N GLU A 10 -7.49 -23.77 -1.24
CA GLU A 10 -6.13 -24.09 -1.72
C GLU A 10 -5.29 -22.82 -1.89
N LEU A 11 -5.86 -21.75 -2.45
CA LEU A 11 -5.17 -20.46 -2.57
C LEU A 11 -4.81 -19.87 -1.19
N PHE A 12 -5.70 -20.01 -0.21
CA PHE A 12 -5.45 -19.54 1.16
C PHE A 12 -4.33 -20.34 1.84
N GLU A 13 -4.28 -21.67 1.65
CA GLU A 13 -3.22 -22.52 2.18
C GLU A 13 -1.86 -22.18 1.52
N GLU A 14 -1.83 -22.04 0.20
CA GLU A 14 -0.65 -21.60 -0.55
C GLU A 14 -0.17 -20.22 -0.09
N PHE A 15 -1.09 -19.26 0.10
CA PHE A 15 -0.76 -17.94 0.61
C PHE A 15 -0.05 -18.02 1.96
N ASN A 16 -0.54 -18.83 2.89
CA ASN A 16 0.09 -18.96 4.21
C ASN A 16 1.53 -19.48 4.11
N GLU A 17 1.79 -20.46 3.25
CA GLU A 17 3.15 -20.96 3.00
C GLU A 17 4.05 -19.91 2.33
N THR A 18 3.51 -19.16 1.37
CA THR A 18 4.23 -18.08 0.69
C THR A 18 4.61 -16.99 1.69
N VAL A 19 3.66 -16.51 2.49
CA VAL A 19 3.88 -15.44 3.48
C VAL A 19 4.96 -15.82 4.49
N GLU A 20 4.95 -17.05 5.02
CA GLU A 20 5.94 -17.49 5.99
C GLU A 20 7.37 -17.41 5.41
N LYS A 21 7.55 -17.89 4.18
CA LYS A 21 8.83 -17.83 3.46
C LYS A 21 9.24 -16.39 3.16
N SER A 22 8.32 -15.59 2.61
CA SER A 22 8.60 -14.21 2.23
C SER A 22 8.94 -13.33 3.44
N GLN A 23 8.25 -13.50 4.57
CA GLN A 23 8.54 -12.74 5.79
C GLN A 23 9.91 -13.08 6.39
N ASN A 24 10.40 -14.32 6.25
CA ASN A 24 11.74 -14.68 6.66
C ASN A 24 12.84 -13.96 5.84
N LEU A 25 12.54 -13.70 4.56
CA LEU A 25 13.40 -12.96 3.65
C LEU A 25 13.25 -11.44 3.79
N ALA A 26 12.09 -10.96 4.25
CA ALA A 26 11.82 -9.56 4.59
C ALA A 26 12.51 -9.14 5.91
N ILE A 27 13.82 -9.36 6.00
CA ILE A 27 14.68 -8.93 7.10
C ILE A 27 15.86 -8.19 6.46
N PHE A 28 16.21 -7.00 6.98
CA PHE A 28 17.25 -6.16 6.40
C PHE A 28 18.57 -6.91 6.16
N ALA A 29 19.02 -7.75 7.10
CA ALA A 29 20.29 -8.46 7.01
C ALA A 29 20.33 -9.61 5.98
N ARG A 30 19.23 -9.93 5.29
CA ARG A 30 19.18 -11.01 4.29
C ARG A 30 19.88 -10.60 2.99
N ASP A 31 20.23 -11.59 2.17
CA ASP A 31 20.83 -11.34 0.87
C ASP A 31 19.86 -10.60 -0.08
N ILE A 32 20.38 -9.64 -0.85
CA ILE A 32 19.57 -8.78 -1.72
C ILE A 32 19.03 -9.54 -2.93
N GLU A 33 19.78 -10.51 -3.47
CA GLU A 33 19.35 -11.29 -4.63
C GLU A 33 18.27 -12.32 -4.24
N LEU A 34 18.36 -12.89 -3.02
CA LEU A 34 17.27 -13.69 -2.46
C LEU A 34 15.98 -12.87 -2.29
N GLN A 35 16.09 -11.62 -1.83
CA GLN A 35 14.92 -10.73 -1.68
C GLN A 35 14.29 -10.36 -3.04
N LYS A 36 15.11 -10.07 -4.05
CA LYS A 36 14.62 -9.81 -5.42
C LYS A 36 13.92 -11.02 -6.01
N LYS A 37 14.50 -12.22 -5.86
CA LYS A 37 13.86 -13.45 -6.32
C LYS A 37 12.52 -13.70 -5.63
N GLU A 38 12.39 -13.32 -4.36
CA GLU A 38 11.14 -13.48 -3.63
C GLU A 38 10.05 -12.51 -4.08
N ILE A 39 10.43 -11.32 -4.55
CA ILE A 39 9.50 -10.41 -5.23
C ILE A 39 8.87 -11.12 -6.45
N ASP A 40 9.66 -11.81 -7.28
CA ASP A 40 9.14 -12.57 -8.43
C ASP A 40 8.19 -13.71 -7.99
N THR A 41 8.44 -14.35 -6.85
CA THR A 41 7.54 -15.37 -6.27
C THR A 41 6.19 -14.75 -5.89
N LEU A 42 6.21 -13.59 -5.22
CA LEU A 42 5.02 -12.87 -4.81
C LEU A 42 4.22 -12.34 -6.00
N ASP A 43 4.89 -11.87 -7.05
CA ASP A 43 4.24 -11.44 -8.29
C ASP A 43 3.47 -12.59 -8.95
N LYS A 44 4.10 -13.78 -9.06
CA LYS A 44 3.44 -14.98 -9.59
C LYS A 44 2.22 -15.40 -8.76
N PHE A 45 2.32 -15.29 -7.43
CA PHE A 45 1.16 -15.54 -6.56
C PHE A 45 0.03 -14.54 -6.84
N CYS A 46 0.34 -13.24 -6.95
CA CYS A 46 -0.65 -12.21 -7.24
C CYS A 46 -1.32 -12.44 -8.60
N GLU A 47 -0.55 -12.71 -9.65
CA GLU A 47 -1.06 -13.02 -10.99
C GLU A 47 -2.01 -14.23 -10.98
N LYS A 48 -1.64 -15.30 -10.26
CA LYS A 48 -2.47 -16.48 -10.09
C LYS A 48 -3.78 -16.15 -9.37
N ALA A 49 -3.71 -15.44 -8.25
CA ALA A 49 -4.86 -15.05 -7.45
C ALA A 49 -5.82 -14.12 -8.22
N GLU A 50 -5.28 -13.17 -9.00
CA GLU A 50 -6.06 -12.31 -9.89
C GLU A 50 -6.75 -13.12 -10.99
N SER A 51 -6.02 -14.04 -11.63
CA SER A 51 -6.60 -14.94 -12.64
C SER A 51 -7.75 -15.77 -12.07
N LEU A 52 -7.58 -16.30 -10.86
CA LEU A 52 -8.62 -17.07 -10.16
C LEU A 52 -9.85 -16.21 -9.87
N LYS A 53 -9.63 -14.99 -9.34
CA LYS A 53 -10.69 -14.01 -9.05
C LYS A 53 -11.48 -13.66 -10.32
N ALA A 54 -10.80 -13.36 -11.42
CA ALA A 54 -11.41 -12.91 -12.67
C ALA A 54 -12.23 -13.99 -13.38
N LYS A 55 -11.74 -15.24 -13.40
CA LYS A 55 -12.41 -16.37 -14.08
C LYS A 55 -13.69 -16.83 -13.40
N ASN A 56 -13.88 -16.49 -12.13
CA ASN A 56 -14.91 -17.08 -11.27
C ASN A 56 -15.73 -16.04 -10.51
N LEU A 57 -15.82 -14.80 -11.02
CA LEU A 57 -16.58 -13.71 -10.38
C LEU A 57 -18.01 -14.10 -10.03
N ASP A 58 -18.67 -14.86 -10.91
CA ASP A 58 -20.07 -15.29 -10.70
C ASP A 58 -20.19 -16.57 -9.84
N ASN A 59 -19.09 -17.30 -9.64
CA ASN A 59 -19.07 -18.58 -8.94
C ASN A 59 -18.68 -18.45 -7.46
N TYR A 60 -18.12 -17.31 -7.06
CA TYR A 60 -17.66 -17.07 -5.70
C TYR A 60 -18.59 -16.14 -4.95
N THR A 61 -18.75 -16.42 -3.66
CA THR A 61 -19.45 -15.52 -2.74
C THR A 61 -18.68 -14.20 -2.61
N GLU A 62 -19.39 -13.14 -2.21
CA GLU A 62 -18.74 -11.85 -1.93
C GLU A 62 -17.62 -11.99 -0.88
N LEU A 63 -17.83 -12.85 0.12
CA LEU A 63 -16.86 -13.14 1.15
C LEU A 63 -15.58 -13.77 0.57
N GLU A 64 -15.71 -14.73 -0.34
CA GLU A 64 -14.57 -15.36 -1.02
C GLU A 64 -13.85 -14.37 -1.94
N LEU A 65 -14.57 -13.55 -2.70
CA LEU A 65 -13.96 -12.51 -3.55
C LEU A 65 -13.20 -11.46 -2.73
N ASN A 66 -13.77 -11.03 -1.60
CA ASN A 66 -13.13 -10.11 -0.67
C ASN A 66 -11.92 -10.75 0.01
N LEU A 67 -11.98 -12.06 0.33
CA LEU A 67 -10.82 -12.80 0.84
C LEU A 67 -9.69 -12.81 -0.20
N ILE A 68 -9.97 -13.21 -1.44
CA ILE A 68 -8.95 -13.24 -2.50
C ILE A 68 -8.30 -11.85 -2.68
N LEU A 69 -9.10 -10.77 -2.67
CA LEU A 69 -8.55 -9.42 -2.73
C LEU A 69 -7.65 -9.11 -1.52
N CYS A 70 -8.03 -9.54 -0.31
CA CYS A 70 -7.18 -9.40 0.88
C CYS A 70 -5.85 -10.17 0.73
N LEU A 71 -5.86 -11.38 0.17
CA LEU A 71 -4.63 -12.16 -0.06
C LEU A 71 -3.70 -11.47 -1.06
N ILE A 72 -4.25 -10.95 -2.16
CA ILE A 72 -3.49 -10.18 -3.17
C ILE A 72 -2.83 -8.97 -2.52
N ILE A 73 -3.61 -8.11 -1.86
CA ILE A 73 -3.08 -6.89 -1.24
C ILE A 73 -2.06 -7.22 -0.14
N SER A 74 -2.23 -8.32 0.58
CA SER A 74 -1.27 -8.77 1.60
C SER A 74 0.05 -9.24 0.99
N ALA A 75 0.01 -10.02 -0.11
CA ALA A 75 1.21 -10.42 -0.84
C ALA A 75 1.94 -9.21 -1.43
N GLU A 76 1.21 -8.28 -2.02
CA GLU A 76 1.76 -7.00 -2.50
C GLU A 76 2.39 -6.18 -1.37
N THR A 77 1.80 -6.20 -0.17
CA THR A 77 2.36 -5.52 1.01
C THR A 77 3.74 -6.08 1.37
N ILE A 78 3.90 -7.41 1.38
CA ILE A 78 5.19 -8.04 1.66
C ILE A 78 6.20 -7.74 0.53
N LYS A 79 5.73 -7.69 -0.72
CA LYS A 79 6.54 -7.28 -1.87
C LYS A 79 7.07 -5.85 -1.72
N LEU A 80 6.20 -4.93 -1.26
CA LEU A 80 6.57 -3.55 -0.95
C LEU A 80 7.55 -3.48 0.22
N GLU A 81 7.39 -4.31 1.24
CA GLU A 81 8.34 -4.40 2.35
C GLU A 81 9.72 -4.89 1.89
N LEU A 82 9.78 -5.91 1.03
CA LEU A 82 11.03 -6.37 0.40
C LEU A 82 11.66 -5.26 -0.45
N SER A 83 10.85 -4.58 -1.27
CA SER A 83 11.29 -3.45 -2.11
C SER A 83 11.85 -2.31 -1.26
N PHE A 84 11.19 -1.99 -0.15
CA PHE A 84 11.66 -1.04 0.84
C PHE A 84 13.05 -1.39 1.37
N LEU A 85 13.25 -2.65 1.80
CA LEU A 85 14.54 -3.11 2.31
C LEU A 85 15.65 -3.10 1.24
N ILE A 86 15.31 -3.46 0.00
CA ILE A 86 16.22 -3.41 -1.15
C ILE A 86 16.64 -1.96 -1.43
N SER A 87 15.67 -1.03 -1.51
CA SER A 87 15.95 0.38 -1.75
C SER A 87 16.79 1.01 -0.63
N LEU A 88 16.57 0.63 0.64
CA LEU A 88 17.45 1.05 1.72
C LEU A 88 18.91 0.60 1.50
N LYS A 89 19.13 -0.66 1.11
CA LYS A 89 20.47 -1.21 0.83
C LYS A 89 21.14 -0.51 -0.35
N ASN A 90 20.36 -0.11 -1.34
CA ASN A 90 20.83 0.58 -2.55
C ASN A 90 20.98 2.10 -2.37
N ASN A 91 20.71 2.65 -1.17
CA ASN A 91 20.73 4.09 -0.90
C ASN A 91 19.65 4.89 -1.68
N GLU A 92 18.53 4.26 -2.01
CA GLU A 92 17.40 4.80 -2.75
C GLU A 92 16.27 5.22 -1.78
N MET A 93 16.54 6.25 -0.96
CA MET A 93 15.69 6.58 0.20
C MET A 93 14.27 7.02 -0.18
N GLU A 94 14.09 7.66 -1.33
CA GLU A 94 12.76 8.05 -1.83
C GLU A 94 11.91 6.83 -2.21
N ALA A 95 12.50 5.86 -2.91
CA ALA A 95 11.84 4.61 -3.26
C ALA A 95 11.52 3.80 -1.99
N ALA A 96 12.47 3.73 -1.05
CA ALA A 96 12.26 3.08 0.24
C ALA A 96 11.05 3.68 0.98
N TRP A 97 10.98 5.00 1.08
CA TRP A 97 9.84 5.70 1.71
C TRP A 97 8.52 5.38 1.01
N ALA A 98 8.50 5.47 -0.32
CA ALA A 98 7.30 5.23 -1.10
C ALA A 98 6.77 3.80 -0.91
N SER A 99 7.66 2.80 -0.94
CA SER A 99 7.30 1.41 -0.70
C SER A 99 6.75 1.19 0.72
N LEU A 100 7.39 1.76 1.75
CA LEU A 100 6.93 1.64 3.14
C LEU A 100 5.54 2.25 3.34
N VAL A 101 5.33 3.50 2.89
CA VAL A 101 4.05 4.19 3.04
C VAL A 101 2.93 3.45 2.30
N THR A 102 3.23 2.92 1.11
CA THR A 102 2.27 2.12 0.34
C THR A 102 1.93 0.81 1.09
N ALA A 103 2.92 0.13 1.67
CA ALA A 103 2.70 -1.07 2.47
C ALA A 103 1.81 -0.79 3.69
N GLN A 104 2.06 0.31 4.42
CA GLN A 104 1.25 0.73 5.58
C GLN A 104 -0.22 1.00 5.19
N ASN A 105 -0.44 1.66 4.04
CA ASN A 105 -1.78 1.91 3.53
C ASN A 105 -2.48 0.61 3.15
N ASN A 106 -1.80 -0.26 2.42
CA ASN A 106 -2.35 -1.55 1.95
C ASN A 106 -2.75 -2.44 3.13
N ILE A 107 -1.87 -2.61 4.12
CA ILE A 107 -2.18 -3.47 5.26
C ILE A 107 -3.33 -2.93 6.11
N SER A 108 -3.45 -1.60 6.21
CA SER A 108 -4.57 -0.95 6.88
C SER A 108 -5.90 -1.23 6.17
N VAL A 109 -5.88 -1.30 4.84
CA VAL A 109 -7.05 -1.70 4.04
C VAL A 109 -7.42 -3.15 4.32
N VAL A 110 -6.45 -4.08 4.31
CA VAL A 110 -6.70 -5.50 4.61
C VAL A 110 -7.25 -5.67 6.01
N ALA A 111 -6.63 -5.07 7.03
CA ALA A 111 -7.06 -5.20 8.42
C ALA A 111 -8.52 -4.75 8.66
N ARG A 112 -9.01 -3.76 7.89
CA ARG A 112 -10.39 -3.25 7.99
C ARG A 112 -11.43 -4.06 7.21
N ASN A 113 -10.98 -4.96 6.32
CA ASN A 113 -11.82 -5.67 5.36
C ASN A 113 -11.68 -7.19 5.41
N HIS A 114 -10.70 -7.72 6.15
CA HIS A 114 -10.43 -9.15 6.20
C HIS A 114 -11.69 -9.90 6.70
N PRO A 115 -12.22 -10.89 5.95
CA PRO A 115 -13.52 -11.49 6.28
C PRO A 115 -13.61 -12.30 7.58
N ILE A 116 -12.47 -12.73 8.14
CA ILE A 116 -12.43 -13.51 9.39
C ILE A 116 -12.35 -12.58 10.61
N ASN A 117 -11.35 -11.70 10.58
CA ASN A 117 -10.98 -10.65 11.53
C ASN A 117 -9.60 -10.14 11.03
N GLY A 118 -9.33 -8.84 11.06
CA GLY A 118 -8.03 -8.28 10.68
C GLY A 118 -7.06 -8.01 11.84
N GLU A 119 -7.49 -8.19 13.10
CA GLU A 119 -6.68 -7.86 14.29
C GLU A 119 -5.37 -8.65 14.39
N TYR A 120 -5.30 -9.84 13.78
CA TYR A 120 -4.06 -10.63 13.73
C TYR A 120 -2.92 -9.88 13.01
N LEU A 121 -3.24 -8.88 12.18
CA LEU A 121 -2.28 -8.03 11.48
C LEU A 121 -1.70 -6.91 12.35
N ASN A 122 -2.21 -6.69 13.57
CA ASN A 122 -1.75 -5.60 14.44
C ASN A 122 -0.24 -5.65 14.70
N GLY A 123 0.33 -6.85 14.89
CA GLY A 123 1.78 -7.00 15.06
C GLY A 123 2.57 -6.62 13.80
N TYR A 124 2.04 -6.93 12.61
CA TYR A 124 2.67 -6.57 11.35
C TYR A 124 2.55 -5.07 11.04
N ILE A 125 1.41 -4.45 11.33
CA ILE A 125 1.21 -3.00 11.25
C ILE A 125 2.22 -2.27 12.14
N GLN A 126 2.36 -2.70 13.40
CA GLN A 126 3.31 -2.12 14.34
C GLN A 126 4.76 -2.24 13.84
N ARG A 127 5.12 -3.35 13.21
CA ARG A 127 6.44 -3.53 12.60
C ARG A 127 6.72 -2.50 11.49
N LEU A 128 5.78 -2.27 10.58
CA LEU A 128 5.93 -1.24 9.53
C LEU A 128 6.03 0.17 10.13
N ASP A 129 5.22 0.48 11.14
CA ASP A 129 5.30 1.76 11.87
C ASP A 129 6.64 1.95 12.59
N LEU A 130 7.27 0.87 13.07
CA LEU A 130 8.60 0.92 13.67
C LEU A 130 9.67 1.20 12.62
N TYR A 131 9.58 0.66 11.40
CA TYR A 131 10.48 1.04 10.32
C TYR A 131 10.43 2.54 10.02
N GLU A 132 9.23 3.10 9.94
CA GLU A 132 9.05 4.54 9.74
C GLU A 132 9.79 5.34 10.83
N LYS A 133 9.51 5.02 12.10
CA LYS A 133 10.02 5.78 13.25
C LYS A 133 11.51 5.62 13.49
N LEU A 134 12.10 4.49 13.13
CA LEU A 134 13.50 4.17 13.41
C LEU A 134 14.43 4.55 12.27
N LEU A 135 13.97 4.47 11.02
CA LEU A 135 14.83 4.55 9.84
C LEU A 135 14.69 5.88 9.10
N PHE A 136 13.62 6.64 9.33
CA PHE A 136 13.38 7.92 8.67
C PHE A 136 13.31 9.08 9.66
N PRO A 137 13.75 10.29 9.25
CA PRO A 137 13.61 11.47 10.09
C PRO A 137 12.15 11.88 10.22
N LYS A 138 11.85 12.70 11.23
CA LYS A 138 10.56 13.40 11.28
C LYS A 138 10.42 14.29 10.05
N MET A 139 9.29 14.20 9.37
CA MET A 139 8.99 14.95 8.16
C MET A 139 7.76 15.82 8.36
N THR A 140 7.69 16.90 7.59
CA THR A 140 6.48 17.72 7.42
C THR A 140 5.84 17.38 6.08
N PHE A 141 4.52 17.48 6.03
CA PHE A 141 3.73 17.06 4.87
C PHE A 141 2.81 18.17 4.42
N ALA A 142 2.36 18.09 3.18
CA ALA A 142 1.32 18.93 2.62
C ALA A 142 -0.02 18.17 2.62
N SER A 143 -1.07 18.84 3.06
CA SER A 143 -2.45 18.38 2.95
C SER A 143 -3.24 19.34 2.10
N VAL A 144 -4.13 18.81 1.27
CA VAL A 144 -4.95 19.58 0.34
C VAL A 144 -6.37 19.71 0.90
N GLY A 145 -6.85 20.94 0.99
CA GLY A 145 -8.25 21.28 1.32
C GLY A 145 -8.95 21.87 0.10
N GLY A 146 -10.21 21.50 -0.09
CA GLY A 146 -11.04 22.10 -1.13
C GLY A 146 -12.43 21.49 -1.27
N ILE A 147 -13.20 22.02 -2.21
CA ILE A 147 -14.59 21.64 -2.43
C ILE A 147 -14.67 20.66 -3.59
N PHE A 148 -15.17 19.46 -3.30
CA PHE A 148 -15.48 18.49 -4.36
C PHE A 148 -16.76 18.90 -5.09
N ARG A 149 -16.66 19.03 -6.42
CA ARG A 149 -17.79 19.42 -7.28
C ARG A 149 -18.44 18.23 -7.99
N GLU A 150 -17.65 17.21 -8.29
CA GLU A 150 -18.14 15.99 -8.92
C GLU A 150 -17.35 14.81 -8.36
N THR A 151 -18.06 13.85 -7.75
CA THR A 151 -17.45 12.64 -7.23
C THR A 151 -18.28 11.41 -7.54
N LYS A 152 -17.62 10.28 -7.81
CA LYS A 152 -18.28 9.02 -8.16
C LYS A 152 -17.82 7.89 -7.27
N CYS A 153 -18.71 6.95 -7.00
CA CYS A 153 -18.36 5.68 -6.37
C CYS A 153 -17.66 4.78 -7.38
N SER A 154 -16.50 4.22 -7.03
CA SER A 154 -15.78 3.31 -7.94
C SER A 154 -16.54 2.01 -8.24
N ILE A 155 -17.42 1.58 -7.33
CA ILE A 155 -18.19 0.32 -7.43
C ILE A 155 -19.41 0.48 -8.33
N CYS A 156 -20.29 1.44 -8.03
CA CYS A 156 -21.57 1.59 -8.74
C CYS A 156 -21.62 2.73 -9.75
N LYS A 157 -20.56 3.55 -9.83
CA LYS A 157 -20.42 4.72 -10.73
C LYS A 157 -21.46 5.83 -10.58
N LYS A 158 -22.39 5.72 -9.62
CA LYS A 158 -23.30 6.79 -9.21
C LYS A 158 -22.52 7.93 -8.54
N ASP A 159 -23.19 9.07 -8.37
CA ASP A 159 -22.71 10.10 -7.46
C ASP A 159 -22.43 9.46 -6.09
N TYR A 160 -21.29 9.82 -5.52
CA TYR A 160 -20.87 9.28 -4.24
C TYR A 160 -21.86 9.62 -3.12
N GLU A 161 -22.51 10.78 -3.19
CA GLU A 161 -23.49 11.24 -2.19
C GLU A 161 -24.78 10.41 -2.22
N ASP A 162 -25.11 9.82 -3.37
CA ASP A 162 -26.33 9.03 -3.59
C ASP A 162 -26.09 7.50 -3.51
N CYS A 163 -24.89 7.08 -3.09
CA CYS A 163 -24.52 5.66 -3.06
C CYS A 163 -24.45 5.10 -1.63
N GLU A 164 -24.76 3.81 -1.49
CA GLU A 164 -24.68 3.10 -0.20
C GLU A 164 -23.28 2.50 0.09
N HIS A 165 -22.31 2.69 -0.82
CA HIS A 165 -20.98 2.11 -0.68
C HIS A 165 -20.06 2.99 0.16
N MET A 166 -19.47 2.40 1.20
CA MET A 166 -18.57 3.08 2.11
C MET A 166 -17.13 3.10 1.57
N LYS A 167 -16.50 4.28 1.51
CA LYS A 167 -15.10 4.44 1.10
C LYS A 167 -14.20 3.59 1.99
N GLY A 168 -13.30 2.84 1.36
CA GLY A 168 -12.36 1.96 2.04
C GLY A 168 -12.95 0.60 2.44
N LYS A 169 -14.20 0.30 2.09
CA LYS A 169 -14.78 -1.05 2.23
C LYS A 169 -14.68 -1.86 0.93
N MET A 170 -14.52 -3.17 1.07
CA MET A 170 -14.49 -4.11 -0.04
C MET A 170 -15.89 -4.63 -0.38
N TYR A 171 -16.19 -4.71 -1.67
CA TYR A 171 -17.43 -5.23 -2.22
C TYR A 171 -17.09 -6.12 -3.41
N LYS A 172 -17.48 -7.40 -3.35
CA LYS A 172 -17.28 -8.40 -4.40
C LYS A 172 -15.86 -8.40 -4.99
N GLY A 173 -14.84 -8.35 -4.12
CA GLY A 173 -13.43 -8.39 -4.53
C GLY A 173 -12.90 -7.10 -5.15
N GLN A 174 -13.55 -5.96 -4.87
CA GLN A 174 -13.13 -4.62 -5.26
C GLN A 174 -13.15 -3.67 -4.07
N LEU A 175 -12.17 -2.77 -3.97
CA LEU A 175 -12.14 -1.71 -2.96
C LEU A 175 -12.98 -0.51 -3.42
N CYS A 176 -13.93 -0.08 -2.59
CA CYS A 176 -14.67 1.15 -2.85
C CYS A 176 -13.79 2.37 -2.60
N VAL A 177 -13.55 3.15 -3.65
CA VAL A 177 -12.89 4.45 -3.59
C VAL A 177 -13.85 5.53 -4.08
N ARG A 178 -13.69 6.73 -3.53
CA ARG A 178 -14.37 7.94 -4.03
C ARG A 178 -13.48 8.53 -5.11
N GLU A 179 -13.91 8.42 -6.36
CA GLU A 179 -13.27 9.05 -7.49
C GLU A 179 -13.63 10.54 -7.48
N ILE A 180 -12.64 11.42 -7.46
CA ILE A 180 -12.84 12.87 -7.53
C ILE A 180 -12.62 13.28 -8.99
N HIS A 181 -13.69 13.69 -9.67
CA HIS A 181 -13.66 14.09 -11.08
C HIS A 181 -13.49 15.60 -11.25
N LYS A 182 -13.99 16.38 -10.28
CA LYS A 182 -13.82 17.84 -10.24
C LYS A 182 -13.68 18.33 -8.80
N MET A 183 -12.70 19.19 -8.56
CA MET A 183 -12.40 19.79 -7.28
C MET A 183 -11.95 21.24 -7.48
N ASP A 184 -12.44 22.14 -6.63
CA ASP A 184 -11.87 23.47 -6.48
C ASP A 184 -10.88 23.43 -5.32
N LEU A 185 -9.62 23.74 -5.61
CA LEU A 185 -8.56 23.84 -4.60
C LEU A 185 -8.75 25.11 -3.78
N GLU A 186 -8.83 24.98 -2.46
CA GLU A 186 -8.94 26.14 -1.56
C GLU A 186 -7.63 26.40 -0.82
N GLU A 187 -6.99 25.35 -0.32
CA GLU A 187 -5.78 25.49 0.47
C GLU A 187 -4.81 24.31 0.32
N VAL A 188 -3.55 24.61 0.66
CA VAL A 188 -2.52 23.61 0.93
C VAL A 188 -1.92 23.94 2.29
N SER A 189 -2.12 23.04 3.25
CA SER A 189 -1.70 23.20 4.65
C SER A 189 -0.48 22.35 4.94
N VAL A 190 0.49 22.89 5.70
CA VAL A 190 1.63 22.12 6.21
C VAL A 190 1.24 21.43 7.51
N VAL A 191 1.35 20.11 7.56
CA VAL A 191 0.87 19.29 8.67
C VAL A 191 1.91 18.24 9.08
N GLU A 192 1.83 17.79 10.34
CA GLU A 192 2.65 16.69 10.86
C GLU A 192 2.02 15.31 10.60
N ASN A 193 0.69 15.23 10.50
CA ASN A 193 -0.05 13.99 10.33
C ASN A 193 -0.99 14.07 9.11
N PRO A 194 -0.49 13.81 7.89
CA PRO A 194 -1.30 13.88 6.67
C PRO A 194 -2.13 12.62 6.46
N SER A 195 -3.18 12.72 5.65
CA SER A 195 -3.85 11.52 5.11
C SER A 195 -2.99 10.78 4.07
N ASN A 196 -2.04 11.47 3.41
CA ASN A 196 -1.10 10.88 2.46
C ASN A 196 0.34 11.26 2.83
N LYS A 197 1.09 10.31 3.39
CA LYS A 197 2.50 10.49 3.76
C LYS A 197 3.48 10.55 2.58
N LEU A 198 3.02 10.33 1.34
CA LEU A 198 3.83 10.59 0.15
C LEU A 198 3.95 12.09 -0.15
N CYS A 199 3.02 12.91 0.33
CA CYS A 199 3.02 14.37 0.16
C CYS A 199 3.98 15.06 1.13
N ARG A 200 5.19 14.54 1.31
CA ARG A 200 6.22 15.14 2.18
C ARG A 200 6.87 16.35 1.52
N GLN A 201 7.43 17.25 2.31
CA GLN A 201 8.36 18.25 1.79
C GLN A 201 9.64 17.54 1.30
N LEU A 202 10.06 17.85 0.07
CA LEU A 202 11.20 17.17 -0.57
C LEU A 202 12.53 17.86 -0.27
N THR A 203 12.57 19.18 -0.36
CA THR A 203 13.80 19.95 -0.23
C THR A 203 13.64 21.17 0.67
N ILE A 204 14.76 21.63 1.21
CA ILE A 204 14.86 22.89 1.96
C ILE A 204 16.12 23.65 1.52
N LYS A 205 16.05 24.97 1.57
CA LYS A 205 17.24 25.82 1.43
C LYS A 205 17.92 25.99 2.78
N TYR A 206 19.15 25.53 2.89
CA TYR A 206 19.99 25.66 4.07
C TYR A 206 21.35 26.22 3.64
N ASP A 207 21.75 27.35 4.22
CA ASP A 207 23.03 28.02 3.92
C ASP A 207 23.29 28.26 2.41
N GLY A 208 22.26 28.74 1.69
CA GLY A 208 22.33 29.00 0.26
C GLY A 208 22.29 27.77 -0.65
N LYS A 209 22.26 26.56 -0.08
CA LYS A 209 22.20 25.29 -0.82
C LYS A 209 20.81 24.65 -0.73
N GLU A 210 20.38 23.99 -1.79
CA GLU A 210 19.18 23.15 -1.77
C GLU A 210 19.57 21.72 -1.39
N VAL A 211 18.97 21.19 -0.33
CA VAL A 211 19.25 19.84 0.17
C VAL A 211 17.96 19.03 0.24
N ASP A 212 18.05 17.72 0.00
CA ASP A 212 16.97 16.78 0.25
C ASP A 212 16.71 16.67 1.77
N LEU A 213 15.46 16.83 2.19
CA LEU A 213 15.08 16.85 3.60
C LEU A 213 15.24 15.50 4.31
N MET A 214 15.19 14.40 3.55
CA MET A 214 15.29 13.04 4.10
C MET A 214 16.74 12.61 4.33
N THR A 215 17.62 12.97 3.41
CA THR A 215 19.02 12.48 3.34
C THR A 215 20.06 13.56 3.57
N LEU A 216 19.67 14.83 3.55
CA LEU A 216 20.54 16.02 3.62
C LEU A 216 21.58 16.11 2.49
N LYS A 217 21.43 15.30 1.44
CA LYS A 217 22.27 15.41 0.24
C LYS A 217 21.93 16.70 -0.49
N GLU A 218 22.96 17.44 -0.87
CA GLU A 218 22.83 18.60 -1.76
C GLU A 218 22.24 18.13 -3.10
N LYS A 219 21.14 18.76 -3.52
CA LYS A 219 20.67 18.59 -4.89
C LYS A 219 21.60 19.40 -5.76
N THR A 220 22.48 18.74 -6.50
CA THR A 220 23.19 19.37 -7.60
C THR A 220 22.14 19.88 -8.56
N THR A 221 22.03 21.21 -8.70
CA THR A 221 21.42 21.78 -9.90
C THR A 221 22.25 21.27 -11.06
N ASP A 222 21.75 20.26 -11.77
CA ASP A 222 22.19 20.00 -13.13
C ASP A 222 21.78 21.21 -13.97
N LYS A 223 22.63 22.25 -13.92
CA LYS A 223 22.69 23.27 -14.95
C LYS A 223 23.35 22.64 -16.16
N ASN A 224 22.63 21.78 -16.88
CA ASN A 224 22.91 21.24 -18.23
C ASN A 224 21.70 20.33 -18.55
N VAL A 225 20.75 20.62 -19.45
CA VAL A 225 20.77 21.23 -20.80
C VAL A 225 19.42 21.91 -21.06
#